data_AF-A0A7S1Q1L1-F1
#
_entry.id   AF-A0A7S1Q1L1-F1
#
_cell.length_a   1.000
_cell.length_b   1.000
_cell.length_c   1.000
_cell.angle_alpha   90.00
_cell.angle_beta   90.00
_cell.angle_gamma   90.00
#
_symmetry.space_group_name_H-M   'P 1'
#
loop_
_entity.id
_entity.type
_entity.pdbx_description
1 polymer ?
#
loop_
_entity_poly.entity_id
_entity_poly.type
_entity_poly.pdbx_seq_one_letter_code
_entity_poly.pdbx_strand_id
1 'polypeptide(L)'
;AASEVGLAASIVHAVIECRWTKRFVQDVLALGVAYPIHVAIATCRERPSFEWSPGMLTLIGRRDMVLAQGRICSGDNGASAVRSESYDPISIAMASFNADAHHGGTTGTLEDAESVLLPPKFARHWNDTRAEIVQSMLDTSRPISLPTATDRSDTGQAALRQLTKRALAQPIGRGMLSFGTRHFRSRDVVPVPPLVLNGQTSDGLLLTAEASAMAPANLVWPLFHNAVAAGLRFMPTVQHIQSVPRQWILHQARTAASAVERAGIIFAAGLTRQLRALEVMDVYALLTASGSSAVREPVAVAVNVGLAVSYRGSCAPDVFDYLQLHVQSLVQSAQDLDSTLTSQAAALVAIGLLYERSANAWVTEMLLTELSRVPTDEHNSRRESYKLAAGLAIGLTLCSLGRSHGLGSTGIDDRLWAMVEGGNQKVRRGHTEGRSDFEERGGAREPDAFLMRVFQSVADDDSGANACNNVLEGDRYDPAVTAPPAVAALTLMYLQTGDELVARRLN
;
A
#
# COMPACT_ATOMS: atom_id res chain seq x y z
N ALA A 1 39.77 -22.25 -22.47
CA ALA A 1 39.18 -21.14 -21.68
C ALA A 1 38.22 -21.64 -20.60
N ALA A 2 37.13 -22.37 -20.93
CA ALA A 2 36.25 -22.97 -19.90
C ALA A 2 36.94 -24.07 -19.07
N SER A 3 37.83 -24.84 -19.69
CA SER A 3 38.63 -25.89 -19.00
C SER A 3 39.62 -25.35 -17.97
N GLU A 4 40.12 -24.14 -18.18
CA GLU A 4 41.16 -23.51 -17.35
C GLU A 4 40.57 -22.91 -16.06
N VAL A 5 39.42 -22.27 -16.17
CA VAL A 5 38.66 -21.76 -15.01
C VAL A 5 38.11 -22.91 -14.18
N GLY A 6 37.66 -23.99 -14.81
CA GLY A 6 37.22 -25.20 -14.10
C GLY A 6 38.34 -25.83 -13.26
N LEU A 7 39.53 -25.99 -13.84
CA LEU A 7 40.69 -26.51 -13.13
C LEU A 7 41.15 -25.58 -11.99
N ALA A 8 41.21 -24.27 -12.24
CA ALA A 8 41.53 -23.27 -11.23
C ALA A 8 40.50 -23.29 -10.08
N ALA A 9 39.22 -23.44 -10.38
CA ALA A 9 38.16 -23.55 -9.38
C ALA A 9 38.32 -24.81 -8.52
N SER A 10 38.65 -25.96 -9.10
CA SER A 10 38.94 -27.20 -8.36
C SER A 10 40.13 -27.04 -7.41
N ILE A 11 41.19 -26.35 -7.82
CA ILE A 11 42.35 -26.05 -6.96
C ILE A 11 41.93 -25.18 -5.78
N VAL A 12 41.15 -24.11 -6.02
CA VAL A 12 40.65 -23.23 -4.97
C VAL A 12 39.69 -23.97 -4.03
N HIS A 13 38.87 -24.89 -4.53
CA HIS A 13 38.03 -25.76 -3.70
C HIS A 13 38.87 -26.66 -2.79
N ALA A 14 39.93 -27.29 -3.29
CA ALA A 14 40.83 -28.09 -2.47
C ALA A 14 41.52 -27.27 -1.35
N VAL A 15 41.87 -26.00 -1.63
CA VAL A 15 42.40 -25.07 -0.61
C VAL A 15 41.39 -24.84 0.53
N ILE A 16 40.10 -24.76 0.21
CA ILE A 16 39.02 -24.59 1.19
C ILE A 16 38.80 -25.89 1.99
N GLU A 17 38.83 -27.05 1.35
CA GLU A 17 38.72 -28.36 2.01
C GLU A 17 39.86 -28.59 3.01
N CYS A 18 41.08 -28.18 2.66
CA CYS A 18 42.24 -28.20 3.56
C CYS A 18 42.19 -27.10 4.65
N ARG A 19 41.15 -26.26 4.68
CA ARG A 19 40.99 -25.11 5.60
C ARG A 19 42.13 -24.10 5.54
N TRP A 20 42.79 -23.98 4.39
CA TRP A 20 43.88 -23.03 4.21
C TRP A 20 43.31 -21.62 4.00
N THR A 21 43.79 -20.68 4.81
CA THR A 21 43.41 -19.27 4.64
C THR A 21 44.28 -18.61 3.58
N LYS A 22 43.80 -17.49 3.00
CA LYS A 22 44.60 -16.69 2.07
C LYS A 22 45.97 -16.30 2.65
N ARG A 23 46.02 -15.98 3.94
CA ARG A 23 47.26 -15.66 4.67
C ARG A 23 48.18 -16.87 4.78
N PHE A 24 47.62 -18.05 5.07
CA PHE A 24 48.41 -19.28 5.13
C PHE A 24 49.09 -19.59 3.79
N VAL A 25 48.39 -19.41 2.68
CA VAL A 25 48.95 -19.62 1.33
C VAL A 25 50.06 -18.61 1.03
N GLN A 26 49.94 -17.36 1.50
CA GLN A 26 50.90 -16.28 1.24
C GLN A 26 52.14 -16.35 2.14
N ASP A 27 51.96 -16.65 3.42
CA ASP A 27 52.97 -16.41 4.45
C ASP A 27 53.67 -17.71 4.91
N VAL A 28 53.06 -18.88 4.68
CA VAL A 28 53.53 -20.17 5.24
C VAL A 28 54.00 -21.14 4.16
N LEU A 29 53.40 -21.13 2.97
CA LEU A 29 53.80 -22.02 1.88
C LEU A 29 55.07 -21.52 1.18
N ALA A 30 55.99 -22.45 0.87
CA ALA A 30 57.14 -22.13 0.04
C ALA A 30 56.69 -21.62 -1.34
N LEU A 31 57.42 -20.65 -1.90
CA LEU A 31 57.02 -19.92 -3.10
C LEU A 31 56.64 -20.82 -4.29
N GLY A 32 57.36 -21.93 -4.49
CA GLY A 32 57.09 -22.89 -5.57
C GLY A 32 55.75 -23.63 -5.43
N VAL A 33 55.23 -23.78 -4.21
CA VAL A 33 53.93 -24.41 -3.92
C VAL A 33 52.81 -23.36 -3.89
N ALA A 34 53.11 -22.16 -3.37
CA ALA A 34 52.15 -21.06 -3.31
C ALA A 34 51.81 -20.50 -4.71
N TYR A 35 52.78 -20.46 -5.63
CA TYR A 35 52.62 -19.81 -6.92
C TYR A 35 51.45 -20.37 -7.78
N PRO A 36 51.32 -21.69 -8.01
CA PRO A 36 50.19 -22.23 -8.76
C PRO A 36 48.82 -21.95 -8.11
N ILE A 37 48.77 -21.95 -6.77
CA ILE A 37 47.55 -21.62 -6.02
C ILE A 37 47.20 -20.13 -6.19
N HIS A 38 48.19 -19.24 -6.19
CA HIS A 38 47.99 -17.83 -6.45
C HIS A 38 47.47 -17.56 -7.86
N VAL A 39 48.02 -18.26 -8.87
CA VAL A 39 47.52 -18.19 -10.25
C VAL A 39 46.07 -18.66 -10.30
N ALA A 40 45.73 -19.80 -9.69
CA ALA A 40 44.35 -20.28 -9.64
C ALA A 40 43.39 -19.29 -8.96
N ILE A 41 43.80 -18.69 -7.83
CA ILE A 41 43.01 -17.64 -7.15
C ILE A 41 42.82 -16.42 -8.06
N ALA A 42 43.86 -15.99 -8.78
CA ALA A 42 43.79 -14.85 -9.70
C ALA A 42 42.86 -15.13 -10.89
N THR A 43 43.00 -16.30 -11.53
CA THR A 43 42.14 -16.74 -12.63
C THR A 43 40.67 -16.80 -12.21
N CYS A 44 40.38 -17.36 -11.03
CA CYS A 44 39.03 -17.38 -10.48
C CYS A 44 38.50 -15.98 -10.09
N ARG A 45 39.39 -15.04 -9.75
CA ARG A 45 39.00 -13.64 -9.45
C ARG A 45 38.59 -12.87 -10.70
N GLU A 46 39.25 -13.12 -11.82
CA GLU A 46 38.95 -12.51 -13.12
C GLU A 46 37.64 -13.03 -13.71
N ARG A 47 37.29 -14.29 -13.44
CA ARG A 47 36.06 -14.93 -13.94
C ARG A 47 35.29 -15.64 -12.82
N PRO A 48 34.66 -14.89 -11.89
CA PRO A 48 33.94 -15.50 -10.79
C PRO A 48 32.55 -15.98 -11.20
N SER A 49 32.09 -17.10 -10.63
CA SER A 49 30.72 -17.60 -10.76
C SER A 49 29.87 -17.25 -9.54
N PHE A 50 28.59 -16.94 -9.77
CA PHE A 50 27.59 -16.74 -8.71
C PHE A 50 27.13 -18.06 -8.05
N GLU A 51 27.52 -19.22 -8.58
CA GLU A 51 27.20 -20.53 -7.99
C GLU A 51 28.23 -20.97 -6.94
N TRP A 52 29.36 -20.26 -6.84
CA TRP A 52 30.43 -20.60 -5.90
C TRP A 52 30.05 -20.27 -4.45
N SER A 53 30.58 -21.06 -3.52
CA SER A 53 30.27 -20.91 -2.10
C SER A 53 30.78 -19.57 -1.53
N PRO A 54 30.15 -19.03 -0.48
CA PRO A 54 30.59 -17.79 0.18
C PRO A 54 32.06 -17.84 0.64
N GLY A 55 32.53 -19.01 1.08
CA GLY A 55 33.92 -19.23 1.47
C GLY A 55 34.88 -19.08 0.29
N MET A 56 34.53 -19.61 -0.88
CA MET A 56 35.33 -19.50 -2.11
C MET A 56 35.41 -18.06 -2.61
N LEU A 57 34.28 -17.36 -2.68
CA LEU A 57 34.24 -15.96 -3.08
C LEU A 57 35.02 -15.06 -2.11
N THR A 58 34.99 -15.37 -0.80
CA THR A 58 35.80 -14.67 0.20
C THR A 58 37.29 -14.92 0.03
N LEU A 59 37.71 -16.16 -0.25
CA LEU A 59 39.10 -16.55 -0.48
C LEU A 59 39.69 -15.87 -1.74
N ILE A 60 38.89 -15.81 -2.81
CA ILE A 60 39.21 -15.14 -4.07
C ILE A 60 39.25 -13.60 -3.90
N GLY A 61 38.61 -13.08 -2.85
CA GLY A 61 38.56 -11.65 -2.55
C GLY A 61 37.42 -10.91 -3.26
N ARG A 62 36.38 -11.64 -3.72
CA ARG A 62 35.13 -11.10 -4.27
C ARG A 62 34.03 -11.06 -3.20
N ARG A 63 34.28 -10.28 -2.14
CA ARG A 63 33.31 -10.08 -1.05
C ARG A 63 32.03 -9.36 -1.50
N ASP A 64 32.13 -8.59 -2.57
CA ASP A 64 31.00 -7.96 -3.28
C ASP A 64 29.96 -8.98 -3.74
N MET A 65 30.39 -10.14 -4.25
CA MET A 65 29.49 -11.20 -4.71
C MET A 65 28.86 -11.99 -3.58
N VAL A 66 29.56 -12.17 -2.46
CA VAL A 66 28.98 -12.78 -1.23
C VAL A 66 27.84 -11.93 -0.70
N LEU A 67 28.04 -10.60 -0.66
CA LEU A 67 27.02 -9.65 -0.25
C LEU A 67 25.84 -9.64 -1.22
N ALA A 68 26.07 -9.88 -2.51
CA ALA A 68 25.01 -10.00 -3.51
C ALA A 68 24.23 -11.33 -3.39
N GLN A 69 24.91 -12.47 -3.18
CA GLN A 69 24.25 -13.77 -2.97
C GLN A 69 23.34 -13.75 -1.74
N GLY A 70 23.78 -13.17 -0.63
CA GLY A 70 22.94 -13.04 0.59
C GLY A 70 21.65 -12.24 0.36
N ARG A 71 21.65 -11.32 -0.62
CA ARG A 71 20.45 -10.55 -1.02
C ARG A 71 19.50 -11.35 -1.92
N ILE A 72 20.00 -12.32 -2.68
CA ILE A 72 19.22 -13.10 -3.67
C ILE A 72 18.57 -14.33 -3.03
N CYS A 73 19.29 -15.10 -2.19
CA CYS A 73 18.79 -16.35 -1.61
C CYS A 73 17.66 -16.18 -0.57
N SER A 74 17.39 -14.95 -0.14
CA SER A 74 16.27 -14.64 0.76
C SER A 74 14.99 -14.26 0.01
N GLY A 75 15.03 -14.30 -1.33
CA GLY A 75 13.95 -13.87 -2.23
C GLY A 75 12.99 -14.97 -2.70
N ASP A 76 13.34 -16.26 -2.53
CA ASP A 76 12.49 -17.38 -2.95
C ASP A 76 12.16 -18.33 -1.79
N ASN A 77 10.85 -18.38 -1.51
CA ASN A 77 10.06 -19.45 -0.90
C ASN A 77 10.12 -19.73 0.61
N GLY A 78 8.90 -19.80 1.15
CA GLY A 78 8.60 -20.66 2.29
C GLY A 78 8.94 -22.13 1.99
N ALA A 79 9.16 -22.86 3.08
CA ALA A 79 9.53 -24.27 3.18
C ALA A 79 11.02 -24.61 3.05
N SER A 80 11.57 -24.94 4.24
CA SER A 80 12.71 -25.82 4.50
C SER A 80 14.11 -25.34 4.09
N ALA A 81 14.88 -24.86 5.07
CA ALA A 81 16.33 -24.87 5.01
C ALA A 81 16.91 -25.40 6.32
N VAL A 82 17.58 -26.54 6.17
CA VAL A 82 18.32 -27.31 7.17
C VAL A 82 19.37 -26.43 7.86
N ARG A 83 19.43 -26.54 9.19
CA ARG A 83 20.50 -25.98 10.02
C ARG A 83 21.83 -26.60 9.63
N SER A 84 22.70 -25.86 8.94
CA SER A 84 24.14 -26.12 8.94
C SER A 84 24.80 -25.05 9.79
N GLU A 85 25.35 -25.47 10.92
CA GLU A 85 26.13 -24.60 11.81
C GLU A 85 27.43 -24.15 11.15
N SER A 86 27.87 -22.96 11.57
CA SER A 86 29.14 -22.27 11.29
C SER A 86 29.25 -21.48 9.98
N TYR A 87 29.44 -20.16 10.16
CA TYR A 87 29.49 -19.05 9.21
C TYR A 87 28.14 -18.49 8.76
N ASP A 88 27.70 -17.45 9.48
CA ASP A 88 26.43 -16.74 9.27
C ASP A 88 26.67 -15.47 8.41
N PRO A 89 26.51 -15.53 7.07
CA PRO A 89 26.76 -14.40 6.17
C PRO A 89 25.82 -13.20 6.41
N ILE A 90 24.71 -13.43 7.13
CA ILE A 90 23.75 -12.42 7.57
C ILE A 90 24.40 -11.40 8.51
N SER A 91 25.31 -11.85 9.39
CA SER A 91 25.97 -10.97 10.36
C SER A 91 26.91 -9.95 9.69
N ILE A 92 27.58 -10.34 8.59
CA ILE A 92 28.50 -9.46 7.85
C ILE A 92 27.73 -8.44 7.00
N ALA A 93 26.63 -8.86 6.37
CA ALA A 93 25.76 -7.94 5.63
C ALA A 93 25.11 -6.92 6.57
N MET A 94 24.64 -7.35 7.75
CA MET A 94 24.14 -6.45 8.80
C MET A 94 25.25 -5.54 9.35
N ALA A 95 26.47 -6.04 9.54
CA ALA A 95 27.58 -5.23 10.05
C ALA A 95 28.05 -4.17 9.06
N SER A 96 28.09 -4.45 7.75
CA SER A 96 28.39 -3.44 6.73
C SER A 96 27.27 -2.42 6.57
N PHE A 97 26.00 -2.84 6.63
CA PHE A 97 24.87 -1.90 6.64
C PHE A 97 24.85 -1.02 7.89
N ASN A 98 25.15 -1.58 9.07
CA ASN A 98 25.23 -0.83 10.32
C ASN A 98 26.47 0.08 10.38
N ALA A 99 27.61 -0.33 9.82
CA ALA A 99 28.80 0.51 9.72
C ALA A 99 28.58 1.74 8.80
N ASP A 100 27.81 1.57 7.71
CA ASP A 100 27.38 2.67 6.85
C ASP A 100 26.29 3.56 7.48
N ALA A 101 25.61 3.08 8.52
CA ALA A 101 24.68 3.85 9.34
C ALA A 101 25.40 4.57 10.50
N HIS A 102 26.56 4.09 10.95
CA HIS A 102 27.36 4.70 12.02
C HIS A 102 28.21 5.90 11.56
N HIS A 103 28.43 6.10 10.25
CA HIS A 103 29.12 7.28 9.71
C HIS A 103 28.19 8.49 9.44
N GLY A 104 26.90 8.37 9.75
CA GLY A 104 25.93 9.47 9.80
C GLY A 104 25.55 9.79 11.24
N GLY A 105 26.56 9.95 12.10
CA GLY A 105 26.37 10.22 13.52
C GLY A 105 25.80 11.60 13.77
N THR A 106 24.52 11.65 14.13
CA THR A 106 24.05 12.52 15.21
C THR A 106 23.16 11.67 16.10
N THR A 107 23.69 11.26 17.23
CA THR A 107 22.91 10.96 18.43
C THR A 107 22.31 12.27 18.91
N GLY A 108 21.23 12.69 18.27
CA GLY A 108 20.42 13.84 18.61
C GLY A 108 18.98 13.42 18.45
N THR A 109 18.13 13.83 19.39
CA THR A 109 16.68 13.87 19.19
C THR A 109 16.38 14.30 17.77
N LEU A 110 15.62 13.50 17.01
CA LEU A 110 15.24 13.80 15.64
C LEU A 110 14.62 15.20 15.63
N GLU A 111 15.38 16.22 15.25
CA GLU A 111 14.87 17.58 15.16
C GLU A 111 13.80 17.59 14.06
N ASP A 112 12.67 18.24 14.31
CA ASP A 112 11.50 18.23 13.43
C ASP A 112 11.83 18.62 11.96
N ALA A 113 12.91 19.36 11.74
CA ALA A 113 13.39 19.76 10.41
C ALA A 113 14.05 18.62 9.60
N GLU A 114 14.63 17.60 10.25
CA GLU A 114 15.18 16.42 9.57
C GLU A 114 14.09 15.48 9.04
N SER A 115 12.83 15.66 9.48
CA SER A 115 11.70 14.80 9.14
C SER A 115 11.27 14.91 7.66
N VAL A 116 11.60 16.03 6.98
CA VAL A 116 11.16 16.34 5.61
C VAL A 116 12.24 16.09 4.56
N LEU A 117 13.52 16.25 4.91
CA LEU A 117 14.62 16.26 3.94
C LEU A 117 15.06 14.85 3.51
N LEU A 118 15.45 14.70 2.25
CA LEU A 118 16.06 13.45 1.77
C LEU A 118 17.43 13.23 2.44
N PRO A 119 17.85 11.98 2.68
CA PRO A 119 19.16 11.72 3.27
C PRO A 119 20.30 12.34 2.44
N PRO A 120 21.38 12.83 3.08
CA PRO A 120 22.54 13.44 2.40
C PRO A 120 23.18 12.52 1.35
N LYS A 121 23.02 11.20 1.49
CA LYS A 121 23.53 10.20 0.55
C LYS A 121 22.94 10.36 -0.86
N PHE A 122 21.69 10.83 -0.98
CA PHE A 122 21.07 11.09 -2.28
C PHE A 122 21.75 12.26 -3.02
N ALA A 123 22.06 13.34 -2.30
CA ALA A 123 22.75 14.51 -2.85
C ALA A 123 24.20 14.23 -3.26
N ARG A 124 24.90 13.29 -2.60
CA ARG A 124 26.31 12.97 -2.93
C ARG A 124 26.51 12.39 -4.33
N HIS A 125 25.48 11.78 -4.92
CA HIS A 125 25.55 11.21 -6.27
C HIS A 125 24.87 12.10 -7.32
N TRP A 126 24.26 13.21 -6.90
CA TRP A 126 23.41 14.05 -7.73
C TRP A 126 23.82 15.51 -7.60
N ASN A 127 24.56 16.02 -8.60
CA ASN A 127 25.11 17.38 -8.60
C ASN A 127 24.10 18.47 -9.04
N ASP A 128 22.81 18.12 -9.18
CA ASP A 128 21.78 19.01 -9.73
C ASP A 128 20.78 19.42 -8.65
N THR A 129 20.38 20.70 -8.64
CA THR A 129 19.54 21.31 -7.62
C THR A 129 18.07 20.89 -7.69
N ARG A 130 17.63 20.14 -8.71
CA ARG A 130 16.25 19.65 -8.85
C ARG A 130 15.72 18.96 -7.59
N ALA A 131 16.54 18.13 -6.94
CA ALA A 131 16.13 17.43 -5.72
C ALA A 131 15.91 18.39 -4.54
N GLU A 132 16.72 19.46 -4.45
CA GLU A 132 16.59 20.51 -3.43
C GLU A 132 15.35 21.37 -3.68
N ILE A 133 15.13 21.73 -4.95
CA ILE A 133 13.95 22.50 -5.39
C ILE A 133 12.67 21.73 -5.05
N VAL A 134 12.59 20.45 -5.40
CA VAL A 134 11.40 19.62 -5.12
C VAL A 134 11.19 19.42 -3.62
N GLN A 135 12.26 19.24 -2.84
CA GLN A 135 12.16 19.18 -1.38
C GLN A 135 11.61 20.48 -0.80
N SER A 136 12.12 21.63 -1.26
CA SER A 136 11.60 22.94 -0.84
C SER A 136 10.15 23.15 -1.28
N MET A 137 9.74 22.63 -2.44
CA MET A 137 8.36 22.73 -2.94
C MET A 137 7.37 21.87 -2.15
N LEU A 138 7.84 20.79 -1.52
CA LEU A 138 7.01 19.82 -0.78
C LEU A 138 7.17 19.91 0.75
N ASP A 139 7.95 20.89 1.22
CA ASP A 139 8.13 21.15 2.64
C ASP A 139 6.85 21.77 3.23
N THR A 140 6.31 21.10 4.24
CA THR A 140 5.14 21.55 4.99
C THR A 140 5.50 22.12 6.36
N SER A 141 6.76 22.02 6.77
CA SER A 141 7.23 22.40 8.11
C SER A 141 7.52 23.89 8.23
N ARG A 142 7.64 24.60 7.10
CA ARG A 142 7.97 26.02 7.03
C ARG A 142 6.76 26.85 6.57
N PRO A 143 6.66 28.14 6.98
CA PRO A 143 5.65 29.06 6.46
C PRO A 143 5.70 29.18 4.94
N ILE A 144 4.54 29.38 4.33
CA ILE A 144 4.38 29.53 2.88
C ILE A 144 4.99 30.87 2.43
N SER A 145 6.02 30.84 1.60
CA SER A 145 6.65 32.06 1.09
C SER A 145 5.72 32.82 0.13
N LEU A 146 5.54 34.12 0.39
CA LEU A 146 4.73 35.04 -0.41
C LEU A 146 5.62 36.16 -0.98
N PRO A 147 5.49 36.50 -2.29
CA PRO A 147 6.23 37.61 -2.88
C PRO A 147 5.82 38.94 -2.24
N THR A 148 6.77 39.84 -2.06
CA THR A 148 6.54 41.20 -1.56
C THR A 148 6.33 42.15 -2.72
N ALA A 149 5.08 42.63 -2.83
CA ALA A 149 4.64 43.81 -3.58
C ALA A 149 3.09 43.87 -3.58
N THR A 150 2.47 43.79 -2.40
CA THR A 150 1.03 44.05 -2.31
C THR A 150 0.75 44.99 -1.15
N ASP A 151 0.62 46.28 -1.47
CA ASP A 151 0.07 47.35 -0.61
C ASP A 151 -1.40 47.10 -0.18
N ARG A 152 -1.87 45.85 -0.19
CA ARG A 152 -3.20 45.44 0.25
C ARG A 152 -3.10 44.08 0.93
N SER A 153 -3.30 44.07 2.25
CA SER A 153 -3.48 42.87 3.07
C SER A 153 -4.37 41.83 2.37
N ASP A 154 -5.43 42.28 1.70
CA ASP A 154 -6.42 41.44 1.01
C ASP A 154 -5.84 40.60 -0.13
N THR A 155 -4.92 41.15 -0.92
CA THR A 155 -4.29 40.41 -2.03
C THR A 155 -3.30 39.36 -1.52
N GLY A 156 -2.56 39.66 -0.44
CA GLY A 156 -1.70 38.68 0.24
C GLY A 156 -2.51 37.55 0.86
N GLN A 157 -3.65 37.88 1.49
CA GLN A 157 -4.57 36.89 2.06
C GLN A 157 -5.28 36.04 1.00
N ALA A 158 -5.64 36.61 -0.16
CA ALA A 158 -6.16 35.85 -1.28
C ALA A 158 -5.14 34.87 -1.87
N ALA A 159 -3.87 35.28 -1.99
CA ALA A 159 -2.79 34.40 -2.42
C ALA A 159 -2.55 33.29 -1.39
N LEU A 160 -2.49 33.63 -0.09
CA LEU A 160 -2.32 32.66 0.99
C LEU A 160 -3.41 31.59 0.95
N ARG A 161 -4.69 31.97 0.84
CA ARG A 161 -5.81 31.02 0.70
C ARG A 161 -5.60 29.97 -0.39
N GLN A 162 -5.12 30.38 -1.57
CA GLN A 162 -4.89 29.43 -2.67
C GLN A 162 -3.69 28.54 -2.39
N LEU A 163 -2.62 29.10 -1.82
CA LEU A 163 -1.42 28.35 -1.47
C LEU A 163 -1.66 27.39 -0.30
N THR A 164 -2.53 27.72 0.64
CA THR A 164 -2.96 26.84 1.72
C THR A 164 -3.62 25.58 1.16
N LYS A 165 -4.52 25.71 0.16
CA LYS A 165 -5.11 24.53 -0.52
C LYS A 165 -4.04 23.62 -1.14
N ARG A 166 -3.01 24.22 -1.75
CA ARG A 166 -1.84 23.49 -2.27
C ARG A 166 -1.07 22.80 -1.14
N ALA A 167 -0.84 23.50 -0.03
CA ALA A 167 -0.11 22.98 1.13
C ALA A 167 -0.80 21.77 1.77
N LEU A 168 -2.14 21.77 1.84
CA LEU A 168 -2.92 20.63 2.31
C LEU A 168 -2.74 19.36 1.45
N ALA A 169 -2.34 19.50 0.18
CA ALA A 169 -2.10 18.38 -0.75
C ALA A 169 -0.61 17.97 -0.87
N GLN A 170 0.34 18.81 -0.45
CA GLN A 170 1.78 18.53 -0.50
C GLN A 170 2.22 17.22 0.18
N PRO A 171 1.64 16.80 1.32
CA PRO A 171 2.02 15.55 1.97
C PRO A 171 2.05 14.32 1.07
N ILE A 172 1.13 14.21 0.11
CA ILE A 172 1.05 13.07 -0.80
C ILE A 172 2.32 12.98 -1.65
N GLY A 173 2.71 14.09 -2.29
CA GLY A 173 3.93 14.16 -3.08
C GLY A 173 5.19 13.96 -2.24
N ARG A 174 5.22 14.48 -1.01
CA ARG A 174 6.34 14.27 -0.09
C ARG A 174 6.50 12.79 0.29
N GLY A 175 5.39 12.09 0.53
CA GLY A 175 5.40 10.65 0.81
C GLY A 175 5.99 9.85 -0.35
N MET A 176 5.61 10.20 -1.58
CA MET A 176 6.18 9.59 -2.79
C MET A 176 7.68 9.89 -2.96
N LEU A 177 8.10 11.14 -2.72
CA LEU A 177 9.50 11.56 -2.83
C LEU A 177 10.41 10.84 -1.82
N SER A 178 9.94 10.69 -0.58
CA SER A 178 10.74 10.20 0.54
C SER A 178 10.52 8.71 0.87
N PHE A 179 9.71 8.00 0.09
CA PHE A 179 9.38 6.59 0.31
C PHE A 179 10.64 5.72 0.44
N GLY A 180 10.74 4.97 1.55
CA GLY A 180 11.84 4.03 1.79
C GLY A 180 13.23 4.66 1.92
N THR A 181 13.33 5.98 2.15
CA THR A 181 14.63 6.67 2.19
C THR A 181 15.32 6.58 3.55
N ARG A 182 14.61 6.24 4.63
CA ARG A 182 15.21 5.96 5.94
C ARG A 182 15.02 4.50 6.31
N HIS A 183 16.04 3.94 6.95
CA HIS A 183 16.00 2.58 7.45
C HIS A 183 15.31 2.55 8.80
N PHE A 184 14.45 1.57 8.97
CA PHE A 184 13.80 1.25 10.22
C PHE A 184 14.80 0.93 11.34
N ARG A 185 14.56 1.44 12.56
CA ARG A 185 15.16 0.93 13.79
C ARG A 185 14.07 0.67 14.82
N SER A 186 14.17 -0.45 15.55
CA SER A 186 13.11 -0.92 16.45
C SER A 186 12.73 0.03 17.60
N ARG A 187 13.54 1.05 17.89
CA ARG A 187 13.29 2.06 18.94
C ARG A 187 12.93 3.44 18.40
N ASP A 188 12.92 3.62 17.08
CA ASP A 188 12.64 4.92 16.49
C ASP A 188 11.13 5.20 16.54
N VAL A 189 10.76 6.41 16.96
CA VAL A 189 9.42 6.96 16.77
C VAL A 189 9.43 7.74 15.46
N VAL A 190 8.40 7.55 14.62
CA VAL A 190 8.28 8.26 13.35
C VAL A 190 8.04 9.75 13.64
N PRO A 191 8.96 10.66 13.27
CA PRO A 191 8.74 12.09 13.44
C PRO A 191 7.80 12.58 12.33
N VAL A 192 6.58 12.97 12.71
CA VAL A 192 5.62 13.58 11.78
C VAL A 192 5.84 15.09 11.77
N PRO A 193 6.27 15.69 10.64
CA PRO A 193 6.51 17.13 10.56
C PRO A 193 5.22 17.92 10.83
N PRO A 194 5.31 19.15 11.38
CA PRO A 194 4.16 20.02 11.46
C PRO A 194 3.64 20.38 10.06
N LEU A 195 2.33 20.62 9.97
CA LEU A 195 1.66 21.15 8.77
C LEU A 195 1.41 22.65 8.98
N VAL A 196 2.37 23.47 8.58
CA VAL A 196 2.32 24.93 8.75
C VAL A 196 1.59 25.57 7.57
N LEU A 197 0.47 26.23 7.84
CA LEU A 197 -0.37 26.86 6.82
C LEU A 197 -0.25 28.38 6.78
N ASN A 198 0.48 28.97 7.73
CA ASN A 198 0.73 30.40 7.77
C ASN A 198 1.65 30.83 6.63
N GLY A 199 1.42 32.03 6.10
CA GLY A 199 2.26 32.64 5.08
C GLY A 199 3.34 33.52 5.70
N GLN A 200 4.48 33.64 5.04
CA GLN A 200 5.50 34.61 5.37
C GLN A 200 5.85 35.41 4.11
N THR A 201 5.74 36.72 4.21
CA THR A 201 6.14 37.64 3.14
C THR A 201 7.66 37.79 3.10
N SER A 202 8.18 38.22 1.96
CA SER A 202 9.61 38.57 1.75
C SER A 202 10.20 39.49 2.83
N ASP A 203 9.40 40.37 3.41
CA ASP A 203 9.81 41.34 4.44
C ASP A 203 9.74 40.77 5.86
N GLY A 204 9.39 39.48 5.98
CA GLY A 204 9.32 38.74 7.24
C GLY A 204 7.97 38.78 7.95
N LEU A 205 6.98 39.55 7.46
CA LEU A 205 5.63 39.60 8.05
C LEU A 205 4.94 38.23 7.92
N LEU A 206 4.46 37.70 9.05
CA LEU A 206 3.69 36.47 9.12
C LEU A 206 2.19 36.77 8.92
N LEU A 207 1.57 36.11 7.95
CA LEU A 207 0.14 36.13 7.70
C LEU A 207 -0.48 34.82 8.20
N THR A 208 -1.51 34.92 9.03
CA THR A 208 -2.26 33.75 9.51
C THR A 208 -3.23 33.26 8.44
N ALA A 209 -3.32 31.94 8.30
CA ALA A 209 -4.33 31.31 7.44
C ALA A 209 -5.75 31.58 7.97
N GLU A 210 -6.74 31.57 7.08
CA GLU A 210 -8.14 31.74 7.45
C GLU A 210 -8.60 30.64 8.43
N ALA A 211 -9.44 31.03 9.40
CA ALA A 211 -10.00 30.10 10.38
C ALA A 211 -10.78 28.93 9.73
N SER A 212 -11.36 29.15 8.55
CA SER A 212 -12.03 28.13 7.75
C SER A 212 -11.06 27.01 7.32
N ALA A 213 -9.87 27.36 6.83
CA ALA A 213 -8.85 26.39 6.44
C ALA A 213 -8.26 25.64 7.64
N MET A 214 -8.20 26.30 8.79
CA MET A 214 -7.73 25.74 10.07
C MET A 214 -8.82 24.94 10.82
N ALA A 215 -10.05 24.87 10.30
CA ALA A 215 -11.12 24.15 10.96
C ALA A 215 -10.78 22.66 11.08
N PRO A 216 -11.03 22.00 12.24
CA PRO A 216 -10.65 20.61 12.46
C PRO A 216 -11.14 19.65 11.38
N ALA A 217 -12.37 19.83 10.87
CA ALA A 217 -12.94 19.02 9.80
C ALA A 217 -12.13 19.06 8.49
N ASN A 218 -11.49 20.20 8.18
CA ASN A 218 -10.68 20.38 6.98
C ASN A 218 -9.25 19.84 7.13
N LEU A 219 -8.79 19.61 8.35
CA LEU A 219 -7.43 19.16 8.65
C LEU A 219 -7.31 17.64 8.81
N VAL A 220 -8.42 16.89 8.95
CA VAL A 220 -8.39 15.43 9.14
C VAL A 220 -7.60 14.72 8.04
N TRP A 221 -7.98 14.88 6.76
CA TRP A 221 -7.31 14.20 5.65
C TRP A 221 -5.89 14.73 5.36
N PRO A 222 -5.62 16.04 5.40
CA PRO A 222 -4.26 16.57 5.26
C PRO A 222 -3.31 16.05 6.35
N LEU A 223 -3.72 16.02 7.62
CA LEU A 223 -2.92 15.46 8.72
C LEU A 223 -2.75 13.94 8.58
N PHE A 224 -3.78 13.24 8.13
CA PHE A 224 -3.69 11.82 7.79
C PHE A 224 -2.61 11.59 6.74
N HIS A 225 -2.66 12.28 5.59
CA HIS A 225 -1.64 12.17 4.54
C HIS A 225 -0.25 12.59 5.01
N ASN A 226 -0.15 13.60 5.88
CA ASN A 226 1.09 14.05 6.51
C ASN A 226 1.76 12.92 7.30
N ALA A 227 0.98 12.20 8.09
CA ALA A 227 1.44 11.04 8.85
C ALA A 227 1.74 9.82 7.97
N VAL A 228 0.95 9.57 6.92
CA VAL A 228 1.26 8.53 5.91
C VAL A 228 2.61 8.79 5.27
N ALA A 229 2.87 10.03 4.84
CA ALA A 229 4.13 10.42 4.22
C ALA A 229 5.32 10.23 5.17
N ALA A 230 5.17 10.61 6.43
CA ALA A 230 6.20 10.38 7.44
C ALA A 230 6.43 8.89 7.69
N GLY A 231 5.37 8.08 7.78
CA GLY A 231 5.47 6.63 7.95
C GLY A 231 6.16 5.94 6.78
N LEU A 232 5.74 6.24 5.54
CA LEU A 232 6.27 5.68 4.30
C LEU A 232 7.79 5.90 4.14
N ARG A 233 8.33 6.95 4.75
CA ARG A 233 9.77 7.23 4.76
C ARG A 233 10.60 6.17 5.49
N PHE A 234 10.04 5.58 6.55
CA PHE A 234 10.71 4.58 7.42
C PHE A 234 10.33 3.14 7.08
N MET A 235 9.29 2.94 6.26
CA MET A 235 8.85 1.61 5.90
C MET A 235 9.85 0.94 4.93
N PRO A 236 10.12 -0.36 5.10
CA PRO A 236 10.92 -1.10 4.15
C PRO A 236 10.22 -1.12 2.78
N THR A 237 10.97 -0.85 1.71
CA THR A 237 10.48 -1.17 0.36
C THR A 237 10.40 -2.68 0.19
N VAL A 238 9.57 -3.18 -0.72
CA VAL A 238 9.39 -4.63 -0.98
C VAL A 238 10.72 -5.36 -1.29
N GLN A 239 11.75 -4.64 -1.76
CA GLN A 239 13.10 -5.18 -2.02
C GLN A 239 13.96 -5.36 -0.75
N HIS A 240 13.56 -4.78 0.38
CA HIS A 240 14.23 -4.90 1.67
C HIS A 240 13.49 -5.92 2.53
N ILE A 241 14.13 -7.07 2.76
CA ILE A 241 13.61 -8.28 3.44
C ILE A 241 13.31 -8.07 4.94
N GLN A 242 13.46 -6.85 5.48
CA GLN A 242 13.20 -6.59 6.88
C GLN A 242 11.69 -6.45 7.14
N SER A 243 11.08 -7.50 7.68
CA SER A 243 9.73 -7.41 8.25
C SER A 243 9.74 -6.42 9.42
N VAL A 244 8.78 -5.51 9.45
CA VAL A 244 8.56 -4.63 10.60
C VAL A 244 7.96 -5.48 11.73
N PRO A 245 8.53 -5.47 12.94
CA PRO A 245 8.02 -6.27 14.03
C PRO A 245 6.71 -5.69 14.59
N ARG A 246 5.77 -6.58 14.95
CA ARG A 246 4.45 -6.24 15.54
C ARG A 246 4.56 -5.18 16.65
N GLN A 247 5.48 -5.36 17.59
CA GLN A 247 5.64 -4.45 18.73
C GLN A 247 6.00 -3.03 18.33
N TRP A 248 6.67 -2.83 17.19
CA TRP A 248 6.98 -1.50 16.71
C TRP A 248 5.74 -0.82 16.14
N ILE A 249 4.91 -1.54 15.37
CA ILE A 249 3.65 -0.99 14.84
C ILE A 249 2.76 -0.55 16.00
N LEU A 250 2.65 -1.40 17.03
CA LEU A 250 1.91 -1.07 18.25
C LEU A 250 2.55 0.07 19.05
N HIS A 251 3.89 0.19 19.04
CA HIS A 251 4.58 1.30 19.67
C HIS A 251 4.25 2.62 18.98
N GLN A 252 4.35 2.70 17.65
CA GLN A 252 3.95 3.89 16.89
C GLN A 252 2.49 4.24 17.12
N ALA A 253 1.62 3.22 17.14
CA ALA A 253 0.21 3.42 17.40
C ALA A 253 -0.04 4.01 18.80
N ARG A 254 0.83 3.79 19.79
CA ARG A 254 0.71 4.39 21.13
C ARG A 254 1.36 5.76 21.26
N THR A 255 2.45 6.02 20.53
CA THR A 255 3.23 7.26 20.65
C THR A 255 2.76 8.39 19.73
N ALA A 256 1.95 8.10 18.70
CA ALA A 256 1.41 9.12 17.80
C ALA A 256 0.67 10.24 18.55
N ALA A 257 0.88 11.49 18.12
CA ALA A 257 0.35 12.66 18.84
C ALA A 257 -1.18 12.80 18.74
N SER A 258 -1.80 12.23 17.70
CA SER A 258 -3.24 12.23 17.48
C SER A 258 -3.72 10.91 16.90
N ALA A 259 -5.02 10.62 17.01
CA ALA A 259 -5.59 9.42 16.41
C ALA A 259 -5.59 9.46 14.87
N VAL A 260 -5.62 10.65 14.25
CA VAL A 260 -5.46 10.82 12.79
C VAL A 260 -4.03 10.49 12.35
N GLU A 261 -3.04 10.96 13.12
CA GLU A 261 -1.63 10.65 12.88
C GLU A 261 -1.35 9.15 13.03
N ARG A 262 -1.92 8.55 14.09
CA ARG A 262 -1.92 7.10 14.33
C ARG A 262 -2.42 6.35 13.10
N ALA A 263 -3.59 6.75 12.58
CA ALA A 263 -4.20 6.14 11.41
C ALA A 263 -3.29 6.24 10.19
N GLY A 264 -2.67 7.40 9.96
CA GLY A 264 -1.77 7.59 8.82
C GLY A 264 -0.50 6.72 8.89
N ILE A 265 0.12 6.59 10.07
CA ILE A 265 1.30 5.72 10.25
C ILE A 265 0.92 4.24 10.07
N ILE A 266 -0.23 3.81 10.59
CA ILE A 266 -0.75 2.45 10.41
C ILE A 266 -1.04 2.19 8.93
N PHE A 267 -1.65 3.15 8.24
CA PHE A 267 -1.91 3.02 6.82
C PHE A 267 -0.63 2.88 6.00
N ALA A 268 0.42 3.65 6.33
CA ALA A 268 1.74 3.50 5.71
C ALA A 268 2.31 2.08 5.91
N ALA A 269 2.15 1.48 7.08
CA ALA A 269 2.52 0.08 7.34
C ALA A 269 1.67 -0.91 6.53
N GLY A 270 0.37 -0.62 6.35
CA GLY A 270 -0.53 -1.39 5.49
C GLY A 270 -0.14 -1.38 4.02
N LEU A 271 0.19 -0.20 3.49
CA LEU A 271 0.62 -0.03 2.10
C LEU A 271 1.91 -0.81 1.79
N THR A 272 2.79 -1.02 2.78
CA THR A 272 4.01 -1.83 2.67
C THR A 272 3.83 -3.28 3.13
N ARG A 273 2.58 -3.72 3.28
CA ARG A 273 2.16 -5.10 3.63
C ARG A 273 2.60 -5.60 5.00
N GLN A 274 2.86 -4.70 5.94
CA GLN A 274 3.37 -5.04 7.27
C GLN A 274 2.27 -5.36 8.28
N LEU A 275 0.98 -5.13 7.97
CA LEU A 275 -0.10 -5.39 8.92
C LEU A 275 -0.43 -6.88 9.11
N ARG A 276 0.18 -7.79 8.33
CA ARG A 276 0.12 -9.24 8.60
C ARG A 276 0.69 -9.62 9.97
N ALA A 277 1.53 -8.77 10.54
CA ALA A 277 2.12 -8.99 11.86
C ALA A 277 1.15 -8.71 13.01
N LEU A 278 0.00 -8.05 12.75
CA LEU A 278 -0.99 -7.74 13.77
C LEU A 278 -1.92 -8.93 14.04
N GLU A 279 -2.30 -9.12 15.29
CA GLU A 279 -3.33 -10.06 15.70
C GLU A 279 -4.71 -9.40 15.63
N VAL A 280 -5.78 -10.20 15.57
CA VAL A 280 -7.17 -9.71 15.52
C VAL A 280 -7.49 -8.75 16.68
N MET A 281 -6.99 -9.04 17.88
CA MET A 281 -7.18 -8.18 19.05
C MET A 281 -6.47 -6.83 18.92
N ASP A 282 -5.35 -6.75 18.20
CA ASP A 282 -4.68 -5.48 17.92
C ASP A 282 -5.55 -4.62 17.00
N VAL A 283 -6.10 -5.23 15.94
CA VAL A 283 -6.98 -4.56 14.99
C VAL A 283 -8.21 -3.99 15.72
N TYR A 284 -8.82 -4.78 16.59
CA TYR A 284 -9.94 -4.33 17.42
C TYR A 284 -9.56 -3.17 18.35
N ALA A 285 -8.40 -3.26 19.01
CA ALA A 285 -7.90 -2.19 19.87
C ALA A 285 -7.66 -0.88 19.11
N LEU A 286 -7.13 -0.95 17.87
CA LEU A 286 -6.91 0.21 17.02
C LEU A 286 -8.22 0.92 16.65
N LEU A 287 -9.28 0.17 16.37
CA LEU A 287 -10.59 0.72 15.99
C LEU A 287 -11.35 1.30 17.18
N THR A 288 -11.23 0.67 18.36
CA THR A 288 -11.94 1.09 19.58
C THR A 288 -11.25 2.20 20.35
N ALA A 289 -9.94 2.40 20.18
CA ALA A 289 -9.19 3.49 20.81
C ALA A 289 -9.58 4.91 20.31
N SER A 290 -10.51 5.02 19.35
CA SER A 290 -10.93 6.29 18.74
C SER A 290 -12.14 6.88 19.47
N GLY A 291 -11.91 7.76 20.45
CA GLY A 291 -12.97 8.34 21.29
C GLY A 291 -13.86 9.41 20.65
N SER A 292 -13.69 9.75 19.37
CA SER A 292 -14.50 10.75 18.64
C SER A 292 -14.94 10.23 17.27
N SER A 293 -16.21 10.43 16.92
CA SER A 293 -16.82 10.01 15.65
C SER A 293 -16.05 10.51 14.41
N ALA A 294 -15.58 11.77 14.43
CA ALA A 294 -14.86 12.37 13.31
C ALA A 294 -13.49 11.71 13.01
N VAL A 295 -12.91 11.00 13.99
CA VAL A 295 -11.59 10.36 13.86
C VAL A 295 -11.71 8.86 13.58
N ARG A 296 -12.92 8.30 13.73
CA ARG A 296 -13.20 6.88 13.46
C ARG A 296 -13.05 6.56 11.97
N GLU A 297 -13.45 7.48 11.08
CA GLU A 297 -13.39 7.29 9.62
C GLU A 297 -11.94 7.10 9.10
N PRO A 298 -10.95 7.98 9.37
CA PRO A 298 -9.57 7.77 8.93
C PRO A 298 -8.94 6.47 9.44
N VAL A 299 -9.26 6.09 10.69
CA VAL A 299 -8.76 4.85 11.30
C VAL A 299 -9.36 3.63 10.60
N ALA A 300 -10.67 3.63 10.35
CA ALA A 300 -11.34 2.56 9.61
C ALA A 300 -10.78 2.42 8.20
N VAL A 301 -10.60 3.53 7.47
CA VAL A 301 -10.00 3.51 6.12
C VAL A 301 -8.57 2.97 6.15
N ALA A 302 -7.75 3.42 7.10
CA ALA A 302 -6.37 2.95 7.26
C ALA A 302 -6.28 1.45 7.49
N VAL A 303 -7.12 0.93 8.38
CA VAL A 303 -7.13 -0.48 8.75
C VAL A 303 -7.73 -1.34 7.65
N ASN A 304 -8.89 -0.97 7.10
CA ASN A 304 -9.59 -1.74 6.06
C ASN A 304 -8.71 -1.91 4.82
N VAL A 305 -8.23 -0.80 4.27
CA VAL A 305 -7.39 -0.83 3.06
C VAL A 305 -6.00 -1.38 3.39
N GLY A 306 -5.41 -1.02 4.53
CA GLY A 306 -4.09 -1.51 4.93
C GLY A 306 -4.03 -3.03 5.13
N LEU A 307 -5.04 -3.61 5.77
CA LEU A 307 -5.16 -5.07 5.93
C LEU A 307 -5.38 -5.74 4.58
N ALA A 308 -6.28 -5.22 3.74
CA ALA A 308 -6.50 -5.78 2.42
C ALA A 308 -5.26 -5.73 1.52
N VAL A 309 -4.50 -4.64 1.52
CA VAL A 309 -3.22 -4.56 0.80
C VAL A 309 -2.22 -5.58 1.34
N SER A 310 -2.19 -5.76 2.66
CA SER A 310 -1.34 -6.77 3.30
C SER A 310 -1.75 -8.18 2.87
N TYR A 311 -3.04 -8.50 2.77
CA TYR A 311 -3.58 -9.81 2.36
C TYR A 311 -4.00 -9.87 0.89
N ARG A 312 -3.47 -8.98 0.04
CA ARG A 312 -3.89 -8.83 -1.36
C ARG A 312 -3.82 -10.15 -2.13
N GLY A 313 -4.94 -10.53 -2.74
CA GLY A 313 -5.12 -11.77 -3.51
C GLY A 313 -5.15 -13.07 -2.69
N SER A 314 -5.13 -13.01 -1.36
CA SER A 314 -5.08 -14.22 -0.53
C SER A 314 -6.45 -14.86 -0.26
N CYS A 315 -7.55 -14.15 -0.54
CA CYS A 315 -8.92 -14.59 -0.23
C CYS A 315 -9.10 -15.06 1.24
N ALA A 316 -8.42 -14.42 2.20
CA ALA A 316 -8.43 -14.85 3.60
C ALA A 316 -9.81 -14.62 4.22
N PRO A 317 -10.51 -15.66 4.72
CA PRO A 317 -11.87 -15.55 5.24
C PRO A 317 -11.94 -14.65 6.47
N ASP A 318 -10.99 -14.75 7.39
CA ASP A 318 -10.98 -13.92 8.62
C ASP A 318 -10.90 -12.41 8.31
N VAL A 319 -10.17 -12.04 7.24
CA VAL A 319 -10.06 -10.65 6.80
C VAL A 319 -11.34 -10.21 6.09
N PHE A 320 -11.95 -11.09 5.30
CA PHE A 320 -13.25 -10.82 4.69
C PHE A 320 -14.34 -10.62 5.76
N ASP A 321 -14.38 -11.50 6.76
CA ASP A 321 -15.34 -11.44 7.87
C ASP A 321 -15.25 -10.13 8.64
N TYR A 322 -14.04 -9.60 8.78
CA TYR A 322 -13.81 -8.27 9.32
C TYR A 322 -14.29 -7.15 8.37
N LEU A 323 -13.92 -7.20 7.09
CA LEU A 323 -14.24 -6.14 6.11
C LEU A 323 -15.74 -6.00 5.87
N GLN A 324 -16.48 -7.12 5.84
CA GLN A 324 -17.92 -7.09 5.63
C GLN A 324 -18.68 -6.37 6.75
N LEU A 325 -18.13 -6.28 7.97
CA LEU A 325 -18.73 -5.52 9.06
C LEU A 325 -18.80 -4.01 8.80
N HIS A 326 -18.02 -3.52 7.84
CA HIS A 326 -17.97 -2.11 7.45
C HIS A 326 -18.83 -1.78 6.23
N VAL A 327 -19.56 -2.75 5.68
CA VAL A 327 -20.50 -2.54 4.58
C VAL A 327 -21.90 -2.82 5.13
N GLN A 328 -22.75 -1.79 5.20
CA GLN A 328 -24.02 -1.91 5.91
C GLN A 328 -24.95 -2.97 5.32
N SER A 329 -24.91 -3.22 4.02
CA SER A 329 -25.70 -4.29 3.38
C SER A 329 -25.26 -5.70 3.76
N LEU A 330 -24.04 -5.89 4.27
CA LEU A 330 -23.49 -7.21 4.64
C LEU A 330 -23.66 -7.57 6.12
N VAL A 331 -23.91 -6.59 7.00
CA VAL A 331 -23.98 -6.80 8.45
C VAL A 331 -25.27 -7.52 8.86
N GLN A 332 -25.19 -8.54 9.72
CA GLN A 332 -26.35 -9.31 10.19
C GLN A 332 -27.17 -8.61 11.29
N SER A 333 -26.50 -7.81 12.11
CA SER A 333 -27.04 -7.33 13.38
C SER A 333 -27.67 -5.95 13.25
N ALA A 334 -28.82 -5.74 13.90
CA ALA A 334 -29.51 -4.45 14.02
C ALA A 334 -28.80 -3.45 14.97
N GLN A 335 -27.48 -3.56 15.12
CA GLN A 335 -26.71 -2.50 15.76
C GLN A 335 -26.39 -1.48 14.69
N ASP A 336 -26.85 -0.25 14.89
CA ASP A 336 -26.51 0.92 14.09
C ASP A 336 -25.01 1.17 14.16
N LEU A 337 -24.25 0.43 13.37
CA LEU A 337 -22.87 0.77 13.05
C LEU A 337 -22.97 2.00 12.14
N ASP A 338 -22.87 3.18 12.77
CA ASP A 338 -22.67 4.48 12.12
C ASP A 338 -21.38 4.45 11.30
N SER A 339 -21.44 3.81 10.13
CA SER A 339 -20.34 3.71 9.18
C SER A 339 -20.58 4.72 8.07
N THR A 340 -19.68 5.70 7.96
CA THR A 340 -19.76 6.70 6.92
C THR A 340 -19.56 6.05 5.54
N LEU A 341 -20.20 6.57 4.49
CA LEU A 341 -20.08 6.03 3.14
C LEU A 341 -18.62 5.97 2.64
N THR A 342 -17.74 6.85 3.13
CA THR A 342 -16.30 6.76 2.86
C THR A 342 -15.68 5.48 3.43
N SER A 343 -16.03 5.11 4.66
CA SER A 343 -15.56 3.88 5.30
C SER A 343 -16.08 2.65 4.57
N GLN A 344 -17.35 2.67 4.14
CA GLN A 344 -17.93 1.59 3.36
C GLN A 344 -17.28 1.48 1.96
N ALA A 345 -17.05 2.61 1.28
CA ALA A 345 -16.33 2.63 0.01
C ALA A 345 -14.90 2.07 0.15
N ALA A 346 -14.19 2.43 1.23
CA ALA A 346 -12.89 1.86 1.54
C ALA A 346 -12.95 0.35 1.80
N ALA A 347 -14.01 -0.14 2.46
CA ALA A 347 -14.24 -1.56 2.67
C ALA A 347 -14.50 -2.31 1.36
N LEU A 348 -15.27 -1.75 0.42
CA LEU A 348 -15.48 -2.36 -0.90
C LEU A 348 -14.18 -2.49 -1.70
N VAL A 349 -13.37 -1.43 -1.76
CA VAL A 349 -12.05 -1.49 -2.42
C VAL A 349 -11.16 -2.52 -1.71
N ALA A 350 -11.19 -2.58 -0.39
CA ALA A 350 -10.46 -3.56 0.40
C ALA A 350 -10.88 -5.01 0.08
N ILE A 351 -12.18 -5.28 -0.07
CA ILE A 351 -12.68 -6.60 -0.51
C ILE A 351 -12.14 -6.93 -1.91
N GLY A 352 -12.19 -5.98 -2.85
CA GLY A 352 -11.65 -6.17 -4.20
C GLY A 352 -10.14 -6.45 -4.22
N LEU A 353 -9.36 -5.81 -3.35
CA LEU A 353 -7.92 -6.10 -3.19
C LEU A 353 -7.67 -7.48 -2.58
N LEU A 354 -8.46 -7.90 -1.59
CA LEU A 354 -8.37 -9.21 -0.95
C LEU A 354 -8.65 -10.35 -1.93
N TYR A 355 -9.65 -10.16 -2.79
CA TYR A 355 -10.09 -11.12 -3.82
C TYR A 355 -9.51 -10.85 -5.21
N GLU A 356 -8.44 -10.06 -5.30
CA GLU A 356 -7.83 -9.72 -6.58
C GLU A 356 -7.53 -10.97 -7.41
N ARG A 357 -7.95 -10.95 -8.68
CA ARG A 357 -7.78 -12.05 -9.67
C ARG A 357 -8.32 -13.41 -9.22
N SER A 358 -9.20 -13.47 -8.22
CA SER A 358 -9.77 -14.73 -7.72
C SER A 358 -10.90 -15.28 -8.61
N ALA A 359 -11.55 -14.42 -9.40
CA ALA A 359 -12.79 -14.75 -10.12
C ALA A 359 -13.89 -15.34 -9.22
N ASN A 360 -13.94 -14.95 -7.94
CA ASN A 360 -14.96 -15.45 -7.03
C ASN A 360 -16.35 -14.92 -7.44
N ALA A 361 -17.22 -15.84 -7.87
CA ALA A 361 -18.56 -15.53 -8.38
C ALA A 361 -19.42 -14.78 -7.35
N TRP A 362 -19.40 -15.24 -6.10
CA TRP A 362 -20.21 -14.68 -5.03
C TRP A 362 -19.78 -13.27 -4.67
N VAL A 363 -18.48 -13.02 -4.49
CA VAL A 363 -17.95 -11.68 -4.22
C VAL A 363 -18.25 -10.73 -5.38
N THR A 364 -18.11 -11.23 -6.61
CA THR A 364 -18.38 -10.42 -7.81
C THR A 364 -19.87 -10.02 -7.88
N GLU A 365 -20.78 -10.94 -7.61
CA GLU A 365 -22.22 -10.66 -7.60
C GLU A 365 -22.62 -9.73 -6.46
N MET A 366 -22.02 -9.91 -5.28
CA MET A 366 -22.18 -9.02 -4.14
C MET A 366 -21.77 -7.59 -4.49
N LEU A 367 -20.60 -7.41 -5.12
CA LEU A 367 -20.12 -6.08 -5.54
C LEU A 367 -20.97 -5.48 -6.66
N LEU A 368 -21.47 -6.30 -7.60
CA LEU A 368 -22.41 -5.84 -8.63
C LEU A 368 -23.74 -5.39 -8.06
N THR A 369 -24.19 -6.02 -6.98
CA THR A 369 -25.39 -5.60 -6.24
C THR A 369 -25.16 -4.23 -5.60
N GLU A 370 -24.03 -4.01 -4.93
CA GLU A 370 -23.69 -2.69 -4.38
C GLU A 370 -23.53 -1.60 -5.45
N LEU A 371 -22.95 -1.94 -6.61
CA LEU A 371 -22.87 -1.02 -7.75
C LEU A 371 -24.26 -0.67 -8.31
N SER A 372 -25.16 -1.65 -8.33
CA SER A 372 -26.54 -1.51 -8.86
C SER A 372 -27.50 -0.86 -7.87
N ARG A 373 -27.05 -0.48 -6.67
CA ARG A 373 -27.93 -0.03 -5.59
C ARG A 373 -28.66 1.27 -5.93
N VAL A 374 -29.95 1.28 -5.61
CA VAL A 374 -30.87 2.43 -5.72
C VAL A 374 -30.60 3.42 -4.56
N PRO A 375 -30.78 4.74 -4.73
CA PRO A 375 -30.62 5.68 -3.64
C PRO A 375 -31.58 5.35 -2.49
N THR A 376 -31.07 5.35 -1.27
CA THR A 376 -31.85 5.36 -0.03
C THR A 376 -31.51 6.61 0.77
N ASP A 377 -32.28 6.95 1.80
CA ASP A 377 -31.99 8.11 2.66
C ASP A 377 -30.61 8.02 3.36
N GLU A 378 -30.14 6.80 3.60
CA GLU A 378 -28.80 6.54 4.12
C GLU A 378 -27.71 6.62 3.04
N HIS A 379 -28.06 6.39 1.77
CA HIS A 379 -27.15 6.31 0.61
C HIS A 379 -27.40 7.42 -0.42
N ASN A 380 -27.74 8.63 0.04
CA ASN A 380 -28.04 9.76 -0.85
C ASN A 380 -26.83 10.65 -1.16
N SER A 381 -25.87 10.76 -0.23
CA SER A 381 -24.78 11.74 -0.27
C SER A 381 -23.47 11.07 -0.64
N ARG A 382 -22.71 11.57 -1.63
CA ARG A 382 -21.43 10.99 -2.08
C ARG A 382 -21.54 9.55 -2.61
N ARG A 383 -22.68 9.19 -3.18
CA ARG A 383 -22.92 7.86 -3.76
C ARG A 383 -22.01 7.53 -4.94
N GLU A 384 -21.49 8.54 -5.63
CA GLU A 384 -20.53 8.34 -6.73
C GLU A 384 -19.25 7.65 -6.24
N SER A 385 -18.72 8.03 -5.07
CA SER A 385 -17.49 7.42 -4.55
C SER A 385 -17.72 5.97 -4.11
N TYR A 386 -18.89 5.68 -3.54
CA TYR A 386 -19.31 4.33 -3.17
C TYR A 386 -19.45 3.43 -4.40
N LYS A 387 -20.17 3.89 -5.43
CA LYS A 387 -20.32 3.13 -6.68
C LYS A 387 -18.97 2.96 -7.38
N LEU A 388 -18.13 4.02 -7.43
CA LEU A 388 -16.77 3.93 -7.96
C LEU A 388 -15.94 2.87 -7.24
N ALA A 389 -16.02 2.79 -5.91
CA ALA A 389 -15.36 1.76 -5.12
C ALA A 389 -15.85 0.35 -5.46
N ALA A 390 -17.16 0.14 -5.62
CA ALA A 390 -17.72 -1.13 -6.05
C ALA A 390 -17.22 -1.55 -7.44
N GLY A 391 -17.23 -0.62 -8.41
CA GLY A 391 -16.72 -0.85 -9.76
C GLY A 391 -15.23 -1.22 -9.79
N LEU A 392 -14.40 -0.47 -9.04
CA LEU A 392 -12.99 -0.80 -8.88
C LEU A 392 -12.79 -2.17 -8.25
N ALA A 393 -13.58 -2.53 -7.24
CA ALA A 393 -13.49 -3.83 -6.58
C ALA A 393 -13.86 -4.99 -7.51
N ILE A 394 -14.89 -4.84 -8.35
CA ILE A 394 -15.23 -5.81 -9.40
C ILE A 394 -14.05 -5.96 -10.36
N GLY A 395 -13.53 -4.82 -10.84
CA GLY A 395 -12.38 -4.79 -11.74
C GLY A 395 -11.14 -5.47 -11.17
N LEU A 396 -10.85 -5.27 -9.88
CA LEU A 396 -9.74 -5.94 -9.19
C LEU A 396 -9.99 -7.46 -9.05
N THR A 397 -11.20 -7.87 -8.71
CA THR A 397 -11.58 -9.28 -8.55
C THR A 397 -11.43 -10.06 -9.86
N LEU A 398 -11.74 -9.42 -11.00
CA LEU A 398 -11.68 -9.99 -12.35
C LEU A 398 -10.46 -9.54 -13.17
N CYS A 399 -9.49 -8.91 -12.51
CA CYS A 399 -8.40 -8.17 -13.16
C CYS A 399 -7.66 -9.01 -14.22
N SER A 400 -7.58 -8.50 -15.44
CA SER A 400 -6.90 -9.10 -16.60
C SER A 400 -7.32 -10.53 -16.98
N LEU A 401 -8.48 -11.00 -16.51
CA LEU A 401 -9.02 -12.31 -16.91
C LEU A 401 -9.73 -12.24 -18.26
N GLY A 402 -10.23 -11.05 -18.64
CA GLY A 402 -11.12 -10.87 -19.79
C GLY A 402 -12.27 -11.86 -19.75
N ARG A 403 -12.69 -12.36 -20.92
CA ARG A 403 -13.76 -13.37 -21.04
C ARG A 403 -13.43 -14.71 -20.36
N SER A 404 -12.18 -14.94 -19.96
CA SER A 404 -11.72 -16.19 -19.36
C SER A 404 -11.99 -16.27 -17.85
N HIS A 405 -12.70 -15.29 -17.26
CA HIS A 405 -13.04 -15.29 -15.83
C HIS A 405 -13.96 -16.44 -15.41
N GLY A 406 -14.52 -17.23 -16.34
CA GLY A 406 -15.33 -18.41 -16.01
C GLY A 406 -16.73 -18.12 -15.45
N LEU A 407 -17.13 -16.85 -15.45
CA LEU A 407 -18.44 -16.36 -14.99
C LEU A 407 -19.33 -15.94 -16.17
N GLY A 408 -19.14 -16.54 -17.35
CA GLY A 408 -19.88 -16.14 -18.55
C GLY A 408 -21.40 -16.31 -18.43
N SER A 409 -21.87 -17.21 -17.56
CA SER A 409 -23.30 -17.43 -17.32
C SER A 409 -23.97 -16.31 -16.52
N THR A 410 -23.23 -15.51 -15.75
CA THR A 410 -23.80 -14.46 -14.89
C THR A 410 -24.03 -13.14 -15.63
N GLY A 411 -23.61 -13.03 -16.90
CA GLY A 411 -23.87 -11.86 -17.75
C GLY A 411 -23.25 -10.55 -17.21
N ILE A 412 -22.12 -10.64 -16.51
CA ILE A 412 -21.47 -9.50 -15.85
C ILE A 412 -21.15 -8.40 -16.86
N ASP A 413 -20.55 -8.76 -18.00
CA ASP A 413 -20.24 -7.83 -19.09
C ASP A 413 -21.47 -7.05 -19.54
N ASP A 414 -22.57 -7.76 -19.81
CA ASP A 414 -23.80 -7.15 -20.31
C ASP A 414 -24.43 -6.21 -19.28
N ARG A 415 -24.34 -6.56 -17.99
CA ARG A 415 -24.81 -5.70 -16.89
C ARG A 415 -23.95 -4.45 -16.75
N LEU A 416 -22.62 -4.57 -16.83
CA LEU A 416 -21.72 -3.44 -16.81
C LEU A 416 -21.95 -2.53 -18.02
N TRP A 417 -22.13 -3.09 -19.22
CA TRP A 417 -22.48 -2.31 -20.41
C TRP A 417 -23.84 -1.63 -20.29
N ALA A 418 -24.84 -2.30 -19.70
CA ALA A 418 -26.13 -1.68 -19.43
C ALA A 418 -26.02 -0.49 -18.46
N MET A 419 -25.12 -0.53 -17.47
CA MET A 419 -24.84 0.61 -16.60
C MET A 419 -24.18 1.77 -17.36
N VAL A 420 -23.23 1.46 -18.26
CA VAL A 420 -22.59 2.47 -19.10
C VAL A 420 -23.60 3.16 -20.04
N GLU A 421 -24.52 2.38 -20.62
CA GLU A 421 -25.47 2.86 -21.64
C GLU A 421 -26.77 3.43 -21.07
N GLY A 422 -26.99 3.34 -19.74
CA GLY A 422 -28.26 3.75 -19.12
C GLY A 422 -29.42 2.81 -19.44
N GLY A 423 -29.12 1.52 -19.58
CA GLY A 423 -30.09 0.46 -19.79
C GLY A 423 -31.08 0.34 -18.63
N ASN A 424 -32.15 -0.42 -18.84
CA ASN A 424 -33.13 -0.68 -17.79
C ASN A 424 -32.47 -1.43 -16.63
N GLN A 425 -32.71 -0.93 -15.42
CA GLN A 425 -32.31 -1.55 -14.17
C GLN A 425 -33.16 -2.82 -14.02
N LYS A 426 -32.69 -3.94 -14.58
CA LYS A 426 -33.37 -5.25 -14.45
C LYS A 426 -33.18 -5.79 -13.02
N VAL A 427 -33.62 -5.07 -12.01
CA VAL A 427 -33.50 -5.48 -10.60
C VAL A 427 -34.39 -6.67 -10.27
N ARG A 428 -35.35 -7.08 -11.12
CA ARG A 428 -36.31 -8.12 -10.73
C ARG A 428 -35.95 -9.59 -10.98
N ARG A 429 -34.87 -9.95 -11.69
CA ARG A 429 -34.64 -11.37 -12.08
C ARG A 429 -33.26 -11.97 -11.79
N GLY A 430 -32.20 -11.18 -11.72
CA GLY A 430 -30.85 -11.70 -11.44
C GLY A 430 -30.68 -12.20 -10.00
N HIS A 431 -31.36 -11.58 -9.03
CA HIS A 431 -31.27 -11.95 -7.62
C HIS A 431 -31.81 -13.36 -7.32
N THR A 432 -32.82 -13.82 -8.07
CA THR A 432 -33.42 -15.16 -7.91
C THR A 432 -32.66 -16.26 -8.66
N GLU A 433 -31.91 -15.95 -9.71
CA GLU A 433 -31.08 -16.94 -10.43
C GLU A 433 -29.72 -17.14 -9.71
N GLY A 434 -29.16 -16.08 -9.13
CA GLY A 434 -28.00 -16.20 -8.22
C GLY A 434 -28.30 -17.04 -6.98
N ARG A 435 -29.57 -17.07 -6.54
CA ARG A 435 -30.06 -17.96 -5.46
C ARG A 435 -29.95 -19.44 -5.85
N SER A 436 -30.43 -19.83 -7.04
CA SER A 436 -30.43 -21.23 -7.47
C SER A 436 -29.01 -21.75 -7.74
N ASP A 437 -28.16 -20.94 -8.38
CA ASP A 437 -26.76 -21.32 -8.66
C ASP A 437 -25.90 -21.43 -7.38
N PHE A 438 -26.21 -20.61 -6.36
CA PHE A 438 -25.54 -20.65 -5.06
C PHE A 438 -26.05 -21.79 -4.17
N GLU A 439 -27.36 -22.04 -4.12
CA GLU A 439 -27.96 -23.18 -3.41
C GLU A 439 -27.45 -24.53 -3.99
N GLU A 440 -27.16 -24.62 -5.29
CA GLU A 440 -26.60 -25.82 -5.91
C GLU A 440 -25.07 -26.00 -5.74
N ARG A 441 -24.29 -24.92 -5.65
CA ARG A 441 -22.80 -24.98 -5.62
C ARG A 441 -22.18 -24.75 -4.24
N GLY A 442 -22.92 -24.15 -3.30
CA GLY A 442 -22.46 -23.86 -1.94
C GLY A 442 -22.87 -24.94 -0.95
N GLY A 443 -21.95 -25.83 -0.60
CA GLY A 443 -22.20 -26.83 0.43
C GLY A 443 -22.57 -26.21 1.79
N ALA A 444 -23.74 -26.59 2.31
CA ALA A 444 -24.11 -26.67 3.73
C ALA A 444 -23.64 -25.54 4.68
N ARG A 445 -23.66 -24.28 4.24
CA ARG A 445 -23.74 -23.13 5.16
C ARG A 445 -25.15 -22.55 5.03
N GLU A 446 -25.78 -22.22 6.15
CA GLU A 446 -27.07 -21.51 6.19
C GLU A 446 -27.04 -20.32 5.22
N PRO A 447 -28.18 -19.94 4.60
CA PRO A 447 -28.22 -18.84 3.64
C PRO A 447 -27.55 -17.62 4.25
N ASP A 448 -26.42 -17.23 3.63
CA ASP A 448 -25.56 -16.17 4.14
C ASP A 448 -26.43 -14.92 4.33
N ALA A 449 -26.41 -14.33 5.51
CA ALA A 449 -27.40 -13.32 5.84
C ALA A 449 -27.29 -12.03 5.01
N PHE A 450 -26.18 -11.84 4.29
CA PHE A 450 -26.09 -10.90 3.17
C PHE A 450 -27.20 -11.14 2.16
N LEU A 451 -27.37 -12.37 1.68
CA LEU A 451 -28.40 -12.72 0.72
C LEU A 451 -29.79 -12.48 1.33
N MET A 452 -30.01 -12.86 2.59
CA MET A 452 -31.28 -12.56 3.28
C MET A 452 -31.58 -11.05 3.33
N ARG A 453 -30.59 -10.19 3.58
CA ARG A 453 -30.77 -8.74 3.60
C ARG A 453 -30.92 -8.15 2.21
N VAL A 454 -30.17 -8.62 1.20
CA VAL A 454 -30.39 -8.23 -0.21
C VAL A 454 -31.81 -8.59 -0.64
N PHE A 455 -32.31 -9.76 -0.26
CA PHE A 455 -33.67 -10.16 -0.56
C PHE A 455 -34.71 -9.36 0.22
N GLN A 456 -34.44 -8.99 1.48
CA GLN A 456 -35.30 -8.10 2.27
C GLN A 456 -35.30 -6.67 1.70
N SER A 457 -34.15 -6.11 1.36
CA SER A 457 -34.06 -4.77 0.77
C SER A 457 -34.74 -4.71 -0.59
N VAL A 458 -34.61 -5.75 -1.41
CA VAL A 458 -35.34 -5.85 -2.69
C VAL A 458 -36.86 -5.96 -2.46
N ALA A 459 -37.29 -6.68 -1.43
CA ALA A 459 -38.72 -6.77 -1.07
C ALA A 459 -39.27 -5.43 -0.52
N ASP A 460 -38.48 -4.72 0.28
CA ASP A 460 -38.82 -3.41 0.84
C ASP A 460 -38.82 -2.32 -0.26
N ASP A 461 -37.90 -2.38 -1.21
CA ASP A 461 -37.86 -1.52 -2.41
C ASP A 461 -39.10 -1.73 -3.28
N ASP A 462 -39.54 -2.99 -3.50
CA ASP A 462 -40.77 -3.32 -4.23
C ASP A 462 -42.05 -2.80 -3.53
N SER A 463 -41.98 -2.54 -2.22
CA SER A 463 -43.07 -1.97 -1.41
C SER A 463 -43.05 -0.43 -1.33
N GLY A 464 -42.02 0.21 -1.88
CA GLY A 464 -41.81 1.67 -1.81
C GLY A 464 -41.37 2.18 -0.42
N ALA A 465 -41.02 1.28 0.51
CA ALA A 465 -40.71 1.63 1.89
C ALA A 465 -39.33 2.30 2.07
N ASN A 466 -38.42 2.14 1.11
CA ASN A 466 -37.04 2.67 1.14
C ASN A 466 -36.78 3.80 0.13
N ALA A 467 -37.83 4.43 -0.41
CA ALA A 467 -37.67 5.51 -1.38
C ALA A 467 -36.88 6.69 -0.77
N CYS A 468 -35.83 7.12 -1.46
CA CYS A 468 -35.04 8.27 -1.02
C CYS A 468 -35.84 9.58 -1.17
N ASN A 469 -35.85 10.37 -0.11
CA ASN A 469 -36.49 11.69 -0.08
C ASN A 469 -35.71 12.77 -0.86
N ASN A 470 -34.42 12.51 -1.13
CA ASN A 470 -33.50 13.48 -1.74
C ASN A 470 -33.16 13.20 -3.20
N VAL A 471 -33.27 11.94 -3.67
CA VAL A 471 -32.86 11.52 -5.01
C VAL A 471 -33.89 10.56 -5.59
N LEU A 472 -34.47 10.94 -6.73
CA LEU A 472 -35.40 10.10 -7.47
C LEU A 472 -34.70 9.54 -8.72
N GLU A 473 -34.47 8.23 -8.75
CA GLU A 473 -34.07 7.50 -9.95
C GLU A 473 -35.27 6.73 -10.50
N GLY A 474 -35.39 6.66 -11.84
CA GLY A 474 -36.40 5.84 -12.51
C GLY A 474 -35.90 4.41 -12.74
N ASP A 475 -36.61 3.65 -13.58
CA ASP A 475 -36.29 2.23 -13.88
C ASP A 475 -35.03 2.01 -14.73
N ARG A 476 -34.21 3.04 -14.95
CA ARG A 476 -32.99 3.01 -15.76
C ARG A 476 -31.80 3.42 -14.92
N TYR A 477 -30.65 2.80 -15.18
CA TYR A 477 -29.41 3.24 -14.58
C TYR A 477 -29.14 4.70 -14.95
N ASP A 478 -28.74 5.52 -13.96
CA ASP A 478 -28.19 6.85 -14.20
C ASP A 478 -26.73 6.71 -14.67
N PRO A 479 -26.41 6.97 -15.94
CA PRO A 479 -25.05 6.83 -16.45
C PRO A 479 -24.08 7.82 -15.79
N ALA A 480 -24.55 8.97 -15.30
CA ALA A 480 -23.69 9.95 -14.65
C ALA A 480 -23.03 9.40 -13.39
N VAL A 481 -23.73 8.51 -12.68
CA VAL A 481 -23.23 7.87 -11.45
C VAL A 481 -22.66 6.47 -11.73
N THR A 482 -23.28 5.70 -12.64
CA THR A 482 -22.95 4.28 -12.83
C THR A 482 -21.95 4.00 -13.96
N ALA A 483 -21.83 4.87 -14.96
CA ALA A 483 -20.92 4.64 -16.08
C ALA A 483 -19.43 4.71 -15.66
N PRO A 484 -18.94 5.71 -14.89
CA PRO A 484 -17.54 5.74 -14.47
C PRO A 484 -17.07 4.48 -13.72
N PRO A 485 -17.79 3.94 -12.71
CA PRO A 485 -17.43 2.67 -12.10
C PRO A 485 -17.48 1.48 -13.06
N ALA A 486 -18.50 1.39 -13.92
CA ALA A 486 -18.66 0.27 -14.83
C ALA A 486 -17.53 0.25 -15.88
N VAL A 487 -17.16 1.42 -16.41
CA VAL A 487 -15.99 1.58 -17.28
C VAL A 487 -14.70 1.20 -16.56
N ALA A 488 -14.52 1.62 -15.30
CA ALA A 488 -13.35 1.23 -14.51
C ALA A 488 -13.27 -0.30 -14.30
N ALA A 489 -14.41 -0.94 -14.00
CA ALA A 489 -14.52 -2.39 -13.88
C ALA A 489 -14.15 -3.11 -15.19
N LEU A 490 -14.77 -2.70 -16.31
CA LEU A 490 -14.48 -3.25 -17.64
C LEU A 490 -13.02 -3.05 -18.03
N THR A 491 -12.45 -1.88 -17.76
CA THR A 491 -11.05 -1.56 -18.07
C THR A 491 -10.09 -2.46 -17.31
N LEU A 492 -10.31 -2.69 -16.01
CA LEU A 492 -9.47 -3.58 -15.21
C LEU A 492 -9.67 -5.05 -15.57
N MET A 493 -10.90 -5.46 -15.86
CA MET A 493 -11.23 -6.83 -16.27
C MET A 493 -10.55 -7.21 -17.59
N TYR A 494 -10.55 -6.30 -18.56
CA TYR A 494 -9.95 -6.49 -19.88
C TYR A 494 -8.52 -5.94 -20.00
N LEU A 495 -7.91 -5.52 -18.88
CA LEU A 495 -6.57 -4.95 -18.87
C LEU A 495 -5.55 -5.93 -19.48
N GLN A 496 -4.84 -5.47 -20.52
CA GLN A 496 -3.81 -6.25 -21.23
C GLN A 496 -4.30 -7.58 -21.83
N THR A 497 -5.61 -7.74 -22.05
CA THR A 497 -6.16 -8.97 -22.66
C THR A 497 -6.09 -9.00 -24.18
N GLY A 498 -5.95 -7.83 -24.82
CA GLY A 498 -5.94 -7.71 -26.28
C GLY A 498 -7.32 -7.85 -26.95
N ASP A 499 -8.42 -7.77 -26.19
CA ASP A 499 -9.77 -7.82 -26.78
C ASP A 499 -10.10 -6.50 -27.52
N GLU A 500 -9.98 -6.54 -28.86
CA GLU A 500 -10.27 -5.39 -29.72
C GLU A 500 -11.74 -4.95 -29.67
N LEU A 501 -12.70 -5.87 -29.45
CA LEU A 501 -14.12 -5.54 -29.48
C LEU A 501 -14.49 -4.66 -28.29
N VAL A 502 -14.01 -5.03 -27.10
CA VAL A 502 -14.22 -4.25 -25.87
C VAL A 502 -13.49 -2.92 -25.97
N ALA A 503 -12.25 -2.90 -26.46
CA ALA A 503 -11.48 -1.67 -26.64
C ALA A 503 -12.18 -0.69 -27.62
N ARG A 504 -12.76 -1.19 -28.71
CA ARG A 504 -13.53 -0.37 -29.66
C ARG A 504 -14.85 0.15 -29.11
N ARG A 505 -15.45 -0.53 -28.14
CA ARG A 505 -16.70 -0.08 -27.50
C ARG A 505 -16.44 0.93 -26.38
N LEU A 506 -15.24 0.95 -25.81
CA LEU A 506 -14.81 1.91 -24.79
C LEU A 506 -14.28 3.24 -25.36
N ASN A 507 -13.73 3.22 -26.59
CA ASN A 507 -13.34 4.42 -27.35
C ASN A 507 -14.53 5.03 -28.09
#